data_AF-A0A932M249-F1
#
_entry.id   AF-A0A932M249-F1
#
_cell.length_a   1.000
_cell.length_b   1.000
_cell.length_c   1.000
_cell.angle_alpha   90.00
_cell.angle_beta   90.00
_cell.angle_gamma   90.00
#
_symmetry.space_group_name_H-M   'P 1'
#
loop_
_entity.id
_entity.type
_entity.pdbx_description
1 polymer ?
#
loop_
_entity_poly.entity_id
_entity_poly.type
_entity_poly.pdbx_seq_one_letter_code
_entity_poly.pdbx_strand_id
1 'polypeptide(L)'
;METVLIVTLVLGTLAFVGWPLVRPAVSPRSQGKKELEALESEKEVVYAALKDLELDHRMGKIDAKDYGELKDRYRLKALTLLEQIDRTTQKRGLVDEQVMDAIDNHRGEARFCAQCGTPRGAGDHFCRICGAELAAIVTS
;
A
#
# COMPACT_ATOMS: atom_id res chain seq x y z
N MET A 1 -8.02 -46.56 17.67
CA MET A 1 -9.06 -45.63 17.16
C MET A 1 -9.00 -44.30 17.89
N GLU A 2 -8.92 -44.30 19.23
CA GLU A 2 -8.83 -43.10 20.07
C GLU A 2 -7.62 -42.19 19.75
N THR A 3 -6.42 -42.76 19.58
CA THR A 3 -5.21 -41.99 19.24
C THR A 3 -5.28 -41.33 17.87
N VAL A 4 -5.98 -41.93 16.91
CA VAL A 4 -6.17 -41.37 15.55
C VAL A 4 -7.10 -40.15 15.60
N LEU A 5 -8.13 -40.19 16.45
CA LEU A 5 -9.03 -39.05 16.68
C LEU A 5 -8.30 -37.88 17.35
N ILE A 6 -7.44 -38.17 18.34
CA ILE A 6 -6.67 -37.13 19.03
C ILE A 6 -5.66 -36.47 18.08
N VAL A 7 -4.91 -37.27 17.31
CA VAL A 7 -3.89 -36.75 16.38
C VAL A 7 -4.50 -35.89 15.28
N THR A 8 -5.65 -36.28 14.72
CA THR A 8 -6.35 -35.51 13.68
C THR A 8 -6.91 -34.19 14.22
N LEU A 9 -7.47 -34.17 15.43
CA LEU A 9 -7.91 -32.94 16.08
C LEU A 9 -6.76 -31.98 16.38
N VAL A 10 -5.63 -32.49 16.88
CA VAL A 10 -4.45 -31.67 17.19
C VAL A 10 -3.83 -31.10 15.91
N LEU A 11 -3.72 -31.88 14.84
CA LEU A 11 -3.27 -31.38 13.55
C LEU A 11 -4.21 -30.33 12.97
N GLY A 12 -5.52 -30.53 13.10
CA GLY A 12 -6.54 -29.57 12.66
C GLY A 12 -6.47 -28.25 13.40
N THR A 13 -6.31 -28.27 14.73
CA THR A 13 -6.19 -27.04 15.53
C THR A 13 -4.87 -26.31 15.26
N LEU A 14 -3.75 -27.04 15.16
CA LEU A 14 -2.47 -26.45 14.79
C LEU A 14 -2.52 -25.82 13.40
N ALA A 15 -3.16 -26.49 12.43
CA ALA A 15 -3.37 -25.92 11.10
C ALA A 15 -4.26 -24.66 11.15
N PHE A 16 -5.36 -24.69 11.91
CA PHE A 16 -6.28 -23.56 12.06
C PHE A 16 -5.62 -22.34 12.71
N VAL A 17 -4.80 -22.56 13.74
CA VAL A 17 -4.04 -21.51 14.45
C VAL A 17 -2.82 -21.04 13.65
N GLY A 18 -2.19 -21.92 12.87
CA GLY A 18 -1.07 -21.57 11.98
C GLY A 18 -1.51 -20.86 10.69
N TRP A 19 -2.74 -21.10 10.24
CA TRP A 19 -3.34 -20.49 9.05
C TRP A 19 -3.26 -18.94 9.00
N PRO A 20 -3.57 -18.19 10.08
CA PRO A 20 -3.40 -16.74 10.10
C PRO A 20 -1.95 -16.27 10.03
N LEU A 21 -0.97 -17.12 10.38
CA LEU A 21 0.45 -16.76 10.35
C LEU A 21 1.05 -16.93 8.94
N VAL A 22 0.52 -17.87 8.15
CA VAL A 22 0.98 -18.13 6.77
C VAL A 22 0.30 -17.21 5.76
N ARG A 23 -0.80 -16.54 6.13
CA ARG A 23 -1.41 -15.50 5.29
C ARG A 23 -0.67 -14.18 5.53
N PRO A 24 0.18 -13.71 4.59
CA PRO A 24 0.70 -12.37 4.70
C PRO A 24 -0.49 -11.40 4.74
N ALA A 25 -0.62 -10.66 5.82
CA ALA A 25 -1.55 -9.54 5.89
C ALA A 25 -1.03 -8.47 4.91
N VAL A 26 -1.34 -8.62 3.63
CA VAL A 26 -1.04 -7.62 2.61
C VAL A 26 -1.91 -6.42 2.95
N SER A 27 -1.31 -5.38 3.53
CA SER A 27 -2.05 -4.16 3.83
C SER A 27 -2.45 -3.49 2.50
N PRO A 28 -3.69 -2.97 2.38
CA PRO A 28 -4.13 -2.25 1.18
C PRO A 28 -3.15 -1.14 0.77
N ARG A 29 -2.52 -0.50 1.76
CA ARG A 29 -1.47 0.51 1.57
C ARG A 29 -0.21 -0.05 0.88
N SER A 30 0.26 -1.22 1.30
CA SER A 30 1.43 -1.89 0.70
C SER A 30 1.14 -2.40 -0.70
N GLN A 31 -0.08 -2.86 -0.96
CA GLN A 31 -0.52 -3.32 -2.27
C GLN A 31 -0.59 -2.16 -3.27
N GLY A 32 -1.24 -1.05 -2.89
CA GLY A 32 -1.33 0.14 -3.74
C GLY A 32 0.04 0.74 -4.08
N LYS A 33 1.02 0.67 -3.15
CA LYS A 33 2.40 1.08 -3.43
C LYS A 33 3.05 0.21 -4.51
N LYS A 34 2.95 -1.12 -4.40
CA LYS A 34 3.53 -2.05 -5.38
C LYS A 34 2.89 -1.92 -6.76
N GLU A 35 1.58 -1.73 -6.80
CA GLU A 35 0.83 -1.51 -8.05
C GLU A 35 1.26 -0.22 -8.74
N LEU A 36 1.44 0.86 -7.98
CA LEU A 36 1.93 2.14 -8.50
C LEU A 36 3.36 2.02 -9.07
N GLU A 37 4.27 1.39 -8.34
CA GLU A 37 5.65 1.14 -8.81
C GLU A 37 5.68 0.32 -10.09
N ALA A 38 4.81 -0.69 -10.23
CA ALA A 38 4.70 -1.49 -11.45
C ALA A 38 4.22 -0.65 -12.65
N LEU A 39 3.20 0.20 -12.45
CA LEU A 39 2.68 1.09 -13.49
C LEU A 39 3.72 2.15 -13.92
N GLU A 40 4.48 2.69 -12.96
CA GLU A 40 5.55 3.65 -13.24
C GLU A 40 6.66 3.02 -14.10
N SER A 41 7.05 1.79 -13.78
CA SER A 41 8.01 1.01 -14.57
C SER A 41 7.49 0.75 -15.99
N GLU A 42 6.22 0.37 -16.14
CA GLU A 42 5.64 0.17 -17.47
C GLU A 42 5.60 1.47 -18.30
N LYS A 43 5.30 2.61 -17.66
CA LYS A 43 5.36 3.93 -18.29
C LYS A 43 6.77 4.24 -18.80
N GLU A 44 7.81 3.97 -18.01
CA GLU A 44 9.21 4.18 -18.43
C GLU A 44 9.56 3.34 -19.68
N VAL A 45 9.10 2.09 -19.74
CA VAL A 45 9.28 1.22 -20.91
C VAL A 45 8.60 1.81 -22.15
N VAL A 46 7.36 2.29 -22.03
CA VAL A 46 6.64 2.92 -23.15
C VAL A 46 7.33 4.20 -23.62
N TYR A 47 7.87 4.99 -22.68
CA TYR A 47 8.57 6.23 -22.99
C TYR A 47 9.91 5.97 -23.68
N ALA A 48 10.65 4.94 -23.24
CA ALA A 48 11.85 4.48 -23.92
C ALA A 48 11.52 4.04 -25.34
N ALA A 49 10.47 3.23 -25.53
CA ALA A 49 10.03 2.78 -26.85
C ALA A 49 9.65 3.94 -27.79
N LEU A 50 8.97 4.98 -27.28
CA LEU A 50 8.66 6.20 -28.04
C LEU A 50 9.93 6.94 -28.49
N LYS A 51 10.92 7.03 -27.59
CA LYS A 51 12.18 7.70 -27.87
C LYS A 51 13.00 6.95 -28.92
N ASP A 52 13.05 5.63 -28.82
CA ASP A 52 13.72 4.76 -29.79
C ASP A 52 13.04 4.85 -31.16
N LEU A 53 11.69 4.83 -31.18
CA LEU A 53 10.91 5.00 -32.41
C LEU A 53 11.20 6.34 -33.11
N GLU A 54 11.34 7.42 -32.35
CA GLU A 54 11.70 8.74 -32.89
C GLU A 54 13.13 8.77 -33.45
N LEU A 55 14.06 8.09 -32.78
CA LEU A 55 15.43 7.93 -33.27
C LEU A 55 15.47 7.12 -34.57
N ASP A 56 14.75 6.00 -34.66
CA ASP A 56 14.69 5.18 -35.86
C ASP A 56 14.10 5.93 -37.06
N HIS A 57 13.06 6.73 -36.86
CA HIS A 57 12.51 7.61 -37.90
C HIS A 57 13.53 8.67 -38.34
N ARG A 58 14.21 9.33 -37.39
CA ARG A 58 15.28 10.29 -37.71
C ARG A 58 16.46 9.67 -38.45
N MET A 59 16.76 8.40 -38.18
CA MET A 59 17.78 7.63 -38.89
C MET A 59 17.31 7.14 -40.27
N GLY A 60 16.04 7.37 -40.64
CA GLY A 60 15.47 6.94 -41.90
C GLY A 60 15.22 5.44 -41.99
N LYS A 61 15.18 4.71 -40.85
CA LYS A 61 14.90 3.26 -40.82
C LYS A 61 13.43 2.93 -41.01
N ILE A 62 12.54 3.87 -40.70
CA ILE A 62 11.09 3.74 -40.83
C ILE A 62 10.55 4.98 -41.55
N ASP A 63 9.49 4.80 -42.33
CA ASP A 63 8.84 5.90 -43.04
C ASP A 63 7.87 6.69 -42.15
N ALA A 64 7.45 7.86 -42.65
CA ALA A 64 6.62 8.79 -41.88
C ALA A 64 5.21 8.25 -41.58
N LYS A 65 4.65 7.39 -42.44
CA LYS A 65 3.31 6.82 -42.24
C LYS A 65 3.36 5.78 -41.13
N ASP A 66 4.32 4.85 -41.21
CA ASP A 66 4.49 3.81 -40.19
C ASP A 66 4.89 4.41 -38.84
N TYR A 67 5.74 5.45 -38.84
CA TYR A 67 6.07 6.22 -37.65
C TYR A 67 4.83 6.83 -36.99
N GLY A 68 3.96 7.49 -37.76
CA GLY A 68 2.75 8.12 -37.25
C GLY A 68 1.82 7.12 -36.56
N GLU A 69 1.55 6.00 -37.21
CA GLU A 69 0.66 4.97 -36.66
C GLU A 69 1.21 4.35 -35.37
N LEU A 70 2.51 4.01 -35.34
CA LEU A 70 3.15 3.46 -34.15
C LEU A 70 3.20 4.48 -33.01
N LYS A 71 3.54 5.72 -33.32
CA LYS A 71 3.61 6.82 -32.34
C LYS A 71 2.27 7.06 -31.68
N ASP A 72 1.19 7.07 -32.45
CA ASP A 72 -0.15 7.29 -31.91
C ASP A 72 -0.60 6.13 -31.01
N ARG A 73 -0.29 4.88 -31.39
CA ARG A 73 -0.52 3.72 -30.50
C ARG A 73 0.22 3.83 -29.18
N TYR A 74 1.52 4.13 -29.21
CA TYR A 74 2.31 4.26 -27.98
C TYR A 74 1.86 5.45 -27.12
N ARG A 75 1.44 6.56 -27.73
CA ARG A 75 0.86 7.70 -27.00
C ARG A 75 -0.44 7.34 -26.31
N LEU A 76 -1.35 6.63 -26.98
CA LEU A 76 -2.56 6.14 -26.35
C LEU A 76 -2.24 5.22 -25.17
N LYS A 77 -1.26 4.32 -25.32
CA LYS A 77 -0.80 3.47 -24.21
C LYS A 77 -0.24 4.29 -23.04
N ALA A 78 0.57 5.30 -23.32
CA ALA A 78 1.12 6.21 -22.31
C ALA A 78 0.02 6.96 -21.55
N LEU A 79 -1.00 7.47 -22.24
CA LEU A 79 -2.14 8.15 -21.62
C LEU A 79 -2.91 7.22 -20.68
N THR A 80 -3.19 5.99 -21.12
CA THR A 80 -3.86 4.99 -20.28
C THR A 80 -3.07 4.68 -19.00
N LEU A 81 -1.75 4.54 -19.11
CA LEU A 81 -0.88 4.28 -17.96
C LEU A 81 -0.88 5.47 -16.98
N LEU A 82 -0.82 6.71 -17.49
CA LEU A 82 -0.88 7.91 -16.66
C LEU A 82 -2.21 7.99 -15.88
N GLU A 83 -3.35 7.73 -16.53
CA GLU A 83 -4.64 7.71 -15.84
C GLU A 83 -4.73 6.61 -14.77
N GLN A 84 -4.09 5.46 -15.00
CA GLN A 84 -4.03 4.39 -14.00
C GLN A 84 -3.17 4.79 -12.80
N ILE A 85 -2.01 5.42 -13.04
CA ILE A 85 -1.15 5.96 -11.98
C ILE A 85 -1.90 6.99 -11.15
N ASP A 86 -2.61 7.94 -11.79
CA ASP A 86 -3.37 8.97 -11.09
C ASP A 86 -4.45 8.36 -10.19
N ARG A 87 -5.21 7.39 -10.72
CA ARG A 87 -6.23 6.67 -9.94
C ARG A 87 -5.64 5.90 -8.76
N THR A 88 -4.53 5.22 -8.95
CA THR A 88 -3.86 4.46 -7.88
C THR A 88 -3.26 5.41 -6.82
N THR A 89 -2.69 6.53 -7.25
CA THR A 89 -2.17 7.58 -6.36
C THR A 89 -3.29 8.17 -5.51
N GLN A 90 -4.43 8.51 -6.11
CA GLN A 90 -5.59 9.03 -5.40
C GLN A 90 -6.14 8.02 -4.39
N LYS A 91 -6.35 6.76 -4.80
CA LYS A 91 -6.80 5.70 -3.89
C LYS A 91 -5.87 5.54 -2.70
N ARG A 92 -4.55 5.58 -2.93
CA ARG A 92 -3.57 5.51 -1.86
C ARG A 92 -3.65 6.72 -0.93
N GLY A 93 -3.84 7.92 -1.47
CA GLY A 93 -4.08 9.13 -0.67
C GLY A 93 -5.30 9.01 0.24
N LEU A 94 -6.41 8.47 -0.27
CA LEU A 94 -7.63 8.22 0.51
C LEU A 94 -7.40 7.19 1.62
N VAL A 95 -6.65 6.12 1.35
CA VAL A 95 -6.30 5.11 2.36
C VAL A 95 -5.38 5.71 3.43
N ASP A 96 -4.40 6.53 3.02
CA ASP A 96 -3.47 7.19 3.94
C ASP A 96 -4.21 8.18 4.85
N GLU A 97 -5.18 8.93 4.33
CA GLU A 97 -6.08 9.81 5.11
C GLU A 97 -6.91 9.03 6.13
N GLN A 98 -7.62 7.99 5.68
CA GLN A 98 -8.45 7.14 6.56
C GLN A 98 -7.62 6.50 7.68
N VAL A 99 -6.37 6.12 7.40
CA VAL A 99 -5.47 5.55 8.40
C VAL A 99 -5.06 6.61 9.43
N MET A 100 -4.78 7.85 9.01
CA MET A 100 -4.48 8.94 9.94
C MET A 100 -5.68 9.27 10.83
N ASP A 101 -6.87 9.40 10.25
CA ASP A 101 -8.12 9.65 10.99
C ASP A 101 -8.40 8.55 12.02
N ALA A 102 -8.19 7.28 11.63
CA ALA A 102 -8.35 6.15 12.54
C ALA A 102 -7.33 6.20 13.69
N ILE A 103 -6.06 6.52 13.40
CA ILE A 103 -5.02 6.65 14.43
C ILE A 103 -5.38 7.76 15.43
N ASP A 104 -5.84 8.91 14.95
CA ASP A 104 -6.19 10.05 15.79
C ASP A 104 -7.41 9.75 16.67
N ASN A 105 -8.45 9.11 16.12
CA ASN A 105 -9.62 8.68 16.89
C ASN A 105 -9.25 7.70 18.02
N HIS A 106 -8.37 6.72 17.74
CA HIS A 106 -7.96 5.75 18.76
C HIS A 106 -6.90 6.28 19.74
N ARG A 107 -6.27 7.44 19.46
CA ARG A 107 -5.26 8.03 20.35
C ARG A 107 -5.86 8.49 21.68
N GLY A 108 -7.13 8.90 21.69
CA GLY A 108 -7.89 9.26 22.89
C GLY A 108 -8.34 8.07 23.74
N GLU A 109 -8.34 6.86 23.19
CA GLU A 109 -8.78 5.64 23.89
C GLU A 109 -7.62 4.89 24.56
N ALA A 110 -6.39 5.26 24.25
CA ALA A 110 -5.19 4.61 24.76
C ALA A 110 -5.09 4.74 26.29
N ARG A 111 -5.19 3.60 26.99
CA ARG A 111 -5.07 3.54 28.47
C ARG A 111 -3.62 3.62 28.98
N PHE A 112 -2.66 3.34 28.11
CA PHE A 112 -1.24 3.30 28.44
C PHE A 112 -0.45 4.23 27.52
N CYS A 113 0.68 4.76 28.01
CA CYS A 113 1.60 5.54 27.20
C CYS A 113 2.24 4.65 26.12
N ALA A 114 2.18 5.07 24.85
CA ALA A 114 2.76 4.32 23.73
C ALA A 114 4.31 4.32 23.70
N GLN A 115 4.97 5.18 24.49
CA GLN A 115 6.44 5.26 24.54
C GLN A 115 7.05 4.46 25.69
N CYS A 116 6.41 4.44 26.87
CA CYS A 116 6.98 3.78 28.06
C CYS A 116 6.04 2.78 28.74
N GLY A 117 4.79 2.65 28.28
CA GLY A 117 3.81 1.70 28.81
C GLY A 117 3.14 2.09 30.14
N THR A 118 3.47 3.26 30.73
CA THR A 118 2.85 3.70 31.99
C THR A 118 1.36 4.02 31.82
N PRO A 119 0.48 3.65 32.78
CA PRO A 119 -0.94 4.00 32.72
C PRO A 119 -1.14 5.51 32.70
N ARG A 120 -2.08 5.98 31.86
CA ARG A 120 -2.43 7.39 31.73
C ARG A 120 -3.46 7.80 32.78
N GLY A 121 -3.29 8.96 33.41
CA GLY A 121 -4.30 9.58 34.26
C GLY A 121 -5.36 10.32 33.46
N ALA A 122 -6.56 10.48 34.04
CA ALA A 122 -7.61 11.32 33.47
C ALA A 122 -7.11 12.78 33.40
N GLY A 123 -7.06 13.36 32.21
CA GLY A 123 -6.55 14.72 31.97
C GLY A 123 -5.04 14.85 31.79
N ASP A 124 -4.27 13.74 31.77
CA ASP A 124 -2.82 13.80 31.50
C ASP A 124 -2.56 14.17 30.01
N HIS A 125 -2.08 15.40 29.79
CA HIS A 125 -1.59 15.90 28.48
C HIS A 125 -0.15 15.48 28.18
N PHE A 126 0.62 15.11 29.20
CA PHE A 126 1.99 14.60 29.09
C PHE A 126 2.19 13.41 30.02
N CYS A 127 3.03 12.45 29.62
CA CYS A 127 3.35 11.30 30.44
C CYS A 127 4.25 11.72 31.62
N ARG A 128 3.80 11.46 32.85
CA ARG A 128 4.53 11.79 34.08
C ARG A 128 5.86 11.04 34.26
N ILE A 129 6.12 10.00 33.47
CA ILE A 129 7.36 9.19 33.54
C ILE A 129 8.33 9.53 32.41
N CYS A 130 7.89 9.47 31.15
CA CYS A 130 8.78 9.66 30.00
C CYS A 130 8.65 11.02 29.30
N GLY A 131 7.69 11.87 29.72
CA GLY A 131 7.46 13.18 29.11
C GLY A 131 6.79 13.18 27.73
N ALA A 132 6.44 12.01 27.19
CA ALA A 132 5.75 11.93 25.90
C ALA A 132 4.42 12.69 25.92
N GLU A 133 4.09 13.38 24.83
CA GLU A 133 2.81 14.09 24.68
C GLU A 133 1.66 13.09 24.48
N LEU A 134 0.54 13.37 25.14
CA LEU A 134 -0.53 12.42 25.40
C LEU A 134 -1.88 13.09 25.02
N ALA A 135 -2.61 12.53 24.05
CA ALA A 135 -3.89 13.08 23.58
C ALA A 135 -5.01 12.88 24.61
N ALA A 136 -5.79 13.91 24.97
CA ALA A 136 -6.79 13.86 26.04
C ALA A 136 -7.73 12.63 25.94
N ILE A 137 -7.94 11.95 27.07
CA ILE A 137 -8.77 10.75 27.12
C ILE A 137 -10.24 11.19 27.07
N VAL A 138 -10.99 10.79 26.05
CA VAL A 138 -12.43 11.11 25.95
C VAL A 138 -13.19 10.13 26.86
N THR A 139 -13.59 10.60 28.03
CA THR A 139 -14.49 9.84 28.91
C THR A 139 -15.92 10.07 28.46
N SER A 140 -16.55 9.04 27.88
CA SER A 140 -18.00 8.99 27.65
C SER A 140 -18.78 9.05 28.96
#